data_AF-A8U6Z5-F1
#
_entry.id   AF-A8U6Z5-F1
#
_cell.length_a   1.000
_cell.length_b   1.000
_cell.length_c   1.000
_cell.angle_alpha   90.00
_cell.angle_beta   90.00
_cell.angle_gamma   90.00
#
_symmetry.space_group_name_H-M   'P 1'
#
loop_
_entity.id
_entity.type
_entity.pdbx_description
1 polymer ?
#
loop_
_entity_poly.entity_id
_entity_poly.type
_entity_poly.pdbx_seq_one_letter_code
_entity_poly.pdbx_strand_id
1 'polypeptide(L)' 'MGYIDNILDFRKNYLAILKSKKLKQHKKIELLTNILYQMDQIFKIRTGEMEKYDTDNYDAVTLYLEILAVLKTHQEK' A
#
# COMPACT_ATOMS: atom_id res chain seq x y z
N MET A 1 -6.75 -8.59 -17.79
CA MET A 1 -6.07 -8.78 -16.49
C MET A 1 -6.43 -7.56 -15.66
N GLY A 2 -7.35 -7.72 -14.72
CA GLY A 2 -8.02 -6.60 -14.05
C GLY A 2 -7.21 -6.07 -12.85
N TYR A 3 -7.50 -4.83 -12.46
CA TYR A 3 -6.92 -4.15 -11.30
C TYR A 3 -7.01 -4.95 -9.98
N ILE A 4 -7.97 -5.86 -9.88
CA ILE A 4 -8.22 -6.76 -8.74
C ILE A 4 -7.02 -7.70 -8.46
N ASP A 5 -6.41 -8.28 -9.50
CA ASP A 5 -5.24 -9.17 -9.32
C ASP A 5 -4.05 -8.41 -8.71
N ASN A 6 -3.88 -7.14 -9.10
CA ASN A 6 -2.79 -6.29 -8.62
C ASN A 6 -2.96 -5.95 -7.12
N ILE A 7 -4.19 -5.72 -6.64
CA ILE A 7 -4.44 -5.39 -5.22
C ILE A 7 -4.15 -6.55 -4.28
N LEU A 8 -4.54 -7.77 -4.66
CA LEU A 8 -4.27 -8.95 -3.83
C LEU A 8 -2.78 -9.17 -3.65
N ASP A 9 -1.98 -8.90 -4.69
CA ASP A 9 -0.52 -9.03 -4.60
C ASP A 9 0.12 -7.91 -3.77
N PHE A 10 -0.35 -6.66 -3.87
CA PHE A 10 0.06 -5.60 -2.94
C PHE A 10 -0.24 -5.96 -1.47
N ARG A 11 -1.44 -6.51 -1.21
CA ARG A 11 -1.83 -6.92 0.14
C ARG A 11 -0.97 -8.06 0.68
N LYS A 12 -0.66 -9.07 -0.15
CA LYS A 12 0.27 -10.15 0.24
C LYS A 12 1.65 -9.60 0.59
N ASN A 13 2.19 -8.72 -0.25
CA ASN A 13 3.51 -8.12 -0.04
C ASN A 13 3.56 -7.26 1.22
N TYR A 14 2.54 -6.43 1.44
CA TYR A 14 2.37 -5.66 2.67
C TYR A 14 2.39 -6.55 3.92
N LEU A 15 1.56 -7.60 3.96
CA LEU A 15 1.48 -8.52 5.09
C LEU A 15 2.79 -9.27 5.32
N ALA A 16 3.49 -9.66 4.26
CA ALA A 16 4.79 -10.32 4.35
C ALA A 16 5.85 -9.39 4.99
N ILE A 17 5.88 -8.10 4.62
CA ILE A 17 6.80 -7.12 5.21
C ILE A 17 6.51 -6.93 6.70
N LEU A 18 5.24 -6.78 7.08
CA LEU A 18 4.85 -6.62 8.48
C LEU A 18 5.27 -7.81 9.34
N LYS A 19 4.92 -9.03 8.89
CA LYS A 19 5.18 -10.28 9.63
C LYS A 19 6.65 -10.70 9.62
N SER A 20 7.46 -10.15 8.72
CA SER A 20 8.87 -10.51 8.63
C SER A 20 9.63 -10.12 9.89
N LYS A 21 10.21 -11.13 10.56
CA LYS A 21 11.13 -10.95 11.69
C LYS A 21 12.57 -10.68 11.23
N LYS A 22 12.89 -10.96 9.96
CA LYS A 22 14.23 -10.78 9.38
C LYS A 22 14.49 -9.34 8.94
N LEU A 23 13.45 -8.59 8.62
CA LEU A 23 13.56 -7.20 8.17
C LEU A 23 13.70 -6.25 9.36
N LYS A 24 14.76 -5.44 9.36
CA LYS A 24 14.94 -4.31 10.28
C LYS A 24 13.91 -3.20 9.97
N GLN A 25 13.59 -2.37 10.95
CA GLN A 25 12.57 -1.31 10.83
C GLN A 25 12.81 -0.38 9.64
N HIS A 26 14.03 0.13 9.44
CA HIS A 26 14.33 0.99 8.28
C HIS A 26 14.04 0.29 6.94
N LYS A 27 14.31 -1.01 6.84
CA LYS A 27 14.06 -1.77 5.60
C LYS A 27 12.56 -2.01 5.40
N LYS A 28 11.81 -2.21 6.49
CA LYS A 28 10.33 -2.26 6.42
C LYS A 28 9.78 -0.94 5.91
N ILE A 29 10.23 0.20 6.44
CA ILE A 29 9.81 1.54 6.01
C ILE A 29 10.10 1.75 4.52
N GLU A 30 11.31 1.42 4.06
CA GLU A 30 11.71 1.53 2.64
C GLU A 30 10.76 0.72 1.73
N LEU A 31 10.52 -0.55 2.07
CA LEU A 31 9.67 -1.43 1.27
C LEU A 31 8.19 -0.99 1.27
N LEU A 32 7.67 -0.55 2.42
CA LEU A 32 6.29 -0.03 2.52
C LEU A 32 6.11 1.27 1.74
N THR A 33 7.13 2.15 1.76
CA THR A 33 7.13 3.39 0.96
C THR A 33 7.14 3.08 -0.52
N ASN A 34 7.91 2.08 -0.94
CA ASN A 34 7.92 1.62 -2.34
C ASN A 34 6.56 1.05 -2.78
N ILE A 35 5.89 0.28 -1.91
CA ILE A 35 4.52 -0.20 -2.19
C ILE A 35 3.56 0.98 -2.38
N LEU A 36 3.58 1.99 -1.50
CA LEU A 36 2.72 3.17 -1.66
C LEU A 36 2.98 3.91 -2.97
N TYR A 37 4.24 4.04 -3.36
CA TYR A 37 4.60 4.68 -4.62
C TYR A 37 4.02 3.91 -5.82
N GLN A 38 4.15 2.59 -5.83
CA GLN A 38 3.60 1.74 -6.90
C GLN A 38 2.08 1.79 -6.94
N MET A 39 1.41 1.75 -5.78
CA MET A 39 -0.04 1.89 -5.69
C MET A 39 -0.49 3.25 -6.22
N ASP A 40 0.21 4.32 -5.90
CA ASP A 40 -0.12 5.66 -6.41
C ASP A 40 -0.02 5.75 -7.94
N GLN A 41 0.99 5.13 -8.55
CA GLN A 41 1.15 5.10 -10.01
C GLN A 41 0.07 4.30 -10.72
N ILE A 42 -0.34 3.16 -10.16
CA ILE A 42 -1.28 2.23 -10.79
C ILE A 42 -2.72 2.70 -10.59
N PHE A 43 -3.05 3.12 -9.37
CA PHE A 43 -4.42 3.43 -8.95
C PHE A 43 -4.70 4.93 -8.96
N LYS A 44 -3.69 5.78 -9.25
CA LYS A 44 -3.85 7.24 -9.34
C LYS A 44 -4.50 7.86 -8.09
N ILE A 45 -4.19 7.30 -6.92
CA ILE A 45 -4.86 7.62 -5.65
C ILE A 45 -4.66 9.10 -5.27
N ARG A 46 -3.46 9.66 -5.42
CA ARG A 46 -3.18 11.08 -5.09
C ARG A 46 -3.67 12.08 -6.12
N THR A 47 -3.87 11.71 -7.38
CA THR A 47 -4.23 12.67 -8.42
C THR A 47 -5.71 13.03 -8.38
N GLY A 48 -6.52 12.36 -7.54
CA GLY A 48 -7.97 12.56 -7.49
C GLY A 48 -8.68 12.13 -8.77
N GLU A 49 -7.95 11.54 -9.73
CA GLU A 49 -8.47 10.97 -10.98
C GLU A 49 -9.07 9.57 -10.77
N MET A 50 -9.10 9.08 -9.53
CA MET A 50 -9.91 7.91 -9.19
C MET A 50 -11.38 8.29 -9.39
N GLU A 51 -11.91 7.97 -10.58
CA GLU A 51 -13.34 8.05 -10.83
C GLU A 51 -14.07 7.27 -9.73
N LYS A 52 -15.00 7.99 -9.08
CA LYS A 52 -15.86 7.59 -7.95
C LYS A 52 -15.83 6.10 -7.63
N TYR A 53 -15.15 5.74 -6.54
CA TYR A 53 -15.39 4.58 -5.66
C TYR A 53 -16.26 3.45 -6.25
N ASP A 54 -15.79 2.80 -7.31
CA ASP A 54 -16.23 1.43 -7.61
C ASP A 54 -15.59 0.49 -6.57
N THR A 55 -16.18 -0.67 -6.33
CA THR A 55 -15.72 -1.64 -5.31
C THR A 55 -14.23 -1.99 -5.45
N ASP A 56 -13.71 -2.01 -6.67
CA ASP A 56 -12.30 -2.28 -6.97
C ASP A 56 -11.35 -1.16 -6.48
N ASN A 57 -11.82 0.08 -6.47
CA ASN A 57 -11.05 1.23 -6.00
C ASN A 57 -11.07 1.34 -4.47
N TYR A 58 -12.11 0.83 -3.82
CA TYR A 58 -12.24 0.85 -2.35
C TYR A 58 -11.13 0.04 -1.66
N ASP A 59 -10.83 -1.16 -2.15
CA ASP A 59 -9.77 -2.00 -1.57
C ASP A 59 -8.37 -1.39 -1.76
N ALA A 60 -8.14 -0.76 -2.91
CA ALA A 60 -6.90 -0.05 -3.21
C ALA A 60 -6.68 1.15 -2.27
N VAL A 61 -7.72 1.98 -2.09
CA VAL A 61 -7.68 3.13 -1.17
C VAL A 61 -7.50 2.67 0.27
N THR A 62 -8.22 1.63 0.68
CA THR A 62 -8.13 1.09 2.04
C THR A 62 -6.71 0.62 2.35
N LEU A 63 -6.14 -0.21 1.47
CA LEU A 63 -4.78 -0.72 1.64
C LEU A 63 -3.75 0.42 1.63
N TYR A 64 -3.94 1.43 0.77
CA TYR A 64 -3.06 2.60 0.72
C TYR A 64 -3.07 3.37 2.06
N LEU A 65 -4.24 3.60 2.64
CA LEU A 65 -4.37 4.28 3.93
C LEU A 65 -3.80 3.45 5.09
N GLU A 66 -3.98 2.14 5.08
CA GLU A 66 -3.38 1.23 6.06
C GLU A 66 -1.85 1.31 6.06
N ILE A 67 -1.23 1.27 4.88
CA ILE A 67 0.23 1.37 4.75
C ILE A 67 0.71 2.75 5.19
N LEU A 68 -0.01 3.81 4.83
CA LEU A 68 0.31 5.18 5.23
C LEU A 68 0.28 5.35 6.76
N ALA A 69 -0.72 4.77 7.42
CA ALA A 69 -0.85 4.81 8.88
C ALA A 69 0.34 4.10 9.55
N VAL A 70 0.71 2.91 9.06
CA VAL A 70 1.88 2.17 9.57
C VAL A 70 3.17 2.97 9.42
N LEU A 71 3.38 3.61 8.27
CA LEU A 71 4.56 4.44 8.03
C LEU A 71 4.63 5.62 9.00
N LYS A 72 3.50 6.30 9.27
CA LYS A 72 3.44 7.39 10.26
C LYS A 72 3.82 6.91 11.66
N THR A 73 3.26 5.79 12.12
CA THR A 73 3.61 5.20 13.43
C THR A 73 5.10 4.86 13.55
N HIS A 74 5.75 4.52 12.43
CA HIS A 74 7.18 4.22 12.40
C HIS A 74 8.08 5.46 12.31
N GLN A 75 7.54 6.62 11.90
CA GLN A 75 8.26 7.90 11.81
C GLN A 75 8.11 8.76 13.07
N GLU A 76 7.03 8.57 13.83
CA GLU A 76 6.77 9.27 15.09
C GLU A 76 7.48 8.64 16.31
N LYS A 77 8.22 7.55 16.12
CA LYS A 77 9.02 6.85 17.15
C LYS A 77 10.51 6.96 16.85
#